data_AF-A0A5E6NGV0-F1
#
_entry.id   AF-A0A5E6NGV0-F1
#
_cell.length_a   1.000
_cell.length_b   1.000
_cell.length_c   1.000
_cell.angle_alpha   90.00
_cell.angle_beta   90.00
_cell.angle_gamma   90.00
#
_symmetry.space_group_name_H-M   'P 1'
#
loop_
_entity.id
_entity.type
_entity.pdbx_description
1 polymer ?
#
loop_
_entity_poly.entity_id
_entity_poly.type
_entity_poly.pdbx_seq_one_letter_code
_entity_poly.pdbx_strand_id
1 'polypeptide(L)'
;MPITAKLVAKMVEASGVDRILTIDLHADQIQGFFNIPIDNIYAQPVLINDILAQNYENTVVVSPDVGGVVRARAAAKRINDSDLAIIDKRRPAPNMVKVMNVLGDVEGRICILIDDMVDTAGTLCQAASILKEKGAKKWWHTQHMLCYLALQLTILITLKLMNW
;
A
#
# COMPACT_ATOMS: atom_id res chain seq x y z
N MET A 1 -1.13 -11.56 -20.87
CA MET A 1 0.06 -11.28 -20.05
C MET A 1 0.41 -12.53 -19.25
N PRO A 2 1.68 -12.93 -19.14
CA PRO A 2 2.08 -14.09 -18.34
C PRO A 2 1.86 -13.85 -16.83
N ILE A 3 1.63 -14.91 -16.06
CA ILE A 3 1.56 -14.85 -14.58
C ILE A 3 2.98 -15.05 -14.04
N THR A 4 3.83 -14.02 -14.19
CA THR A 4 5.26 -14.09 -13.84
C THR A 4 5.47 -14.46 -12.36
N ALA A 5 4.60 -13.98 -11.46
CA ALA A 5 4.66 -14.33 -10.03
C ALA A 5 4.54 -15.84 -9.77
N LYS A 6 3.71 -16.57 -10.55
CA LYS A 6 3.60 -18.04 -10.43
C LYS A 6 4.84 -18.75 -10.97
N LEU A 7 5.47 -18.21 -12.01
CA LEU A 7 6.73 -18.74 -12.53
C LEU A 7 7.85 -18.58 -11.48
N VAL A 8 7.98 -17.39 -10.90
CA VAL A 8 8.95 -17.13 -9.83
C VAL A 8 8.70 -18.05 -8.63
N ALA A 9 7.44 -18.25 -8.24
CA ALA A 9 7.09 -19.16 -7.16
C ALA A 9 7.62 -20.59 -7.40
N LYS A 10 7.40 -21.13 -8.62
CA LYS A 10 7.94 -22.45 -9.01
C LYS A 10 9.46 -22.50 -9.00
N MET A 11 10.14 -21.43 -9.40
CA MET A 11 11.61 -21.36 -9.38
C MET A 11 12.16 -21.36 -7.94
N VAL A 12 11.51 -20.63 -7.03
CA VAL A 12 11.87 -20.61 -5.60
C VAL A 12 11.63 -21.96 -4.95
N GLU A 13 10.54 -22.66 -5.27
CA GLU A 13 10.31 -24.03 -4.80
C GLU A 13 11.36 -25.01 -5.33
N ALA A 14 11.68 -24.91 -6.64
CA ALA A 14 12.64 -25.79 -7.28
C ALA A 14 14.07 -25.63 -6.73
N SER A 15 14.41 -24.50 -6.10
CA SER A 15 15.70 -24.30 -5.44
C SER A 15 15.81 -25.00 -4.07
N GLY A 16 14.72 -25.61 -3.58
CA GLY A 16 14.70 -26.35 -2.32
C GLY A 16 14.36 -25.50 -1.08
N VAL A 17 13.61 -24.40 -1.27
CA VAL A 17 13.09 -23.59 -0.16
C VAL A 17 11.89 -24.30 0.48
N ASP A 18 11.90 -24.44 1.82
CA ASP A 18 10.86 -25.15 2.56
C ASP A 18 9.77 -24.23 3.14
N ARG A 19 10.05 -22.92 3.26
CA ARG A 19 9.12 -21.90 3.78
C ARG A 19 9.51 -20.51 3.28
N ILE A 20 8.51 -19.65 3.09
CA ILE A 20 8.70 -18.25 2.71
C ILE A 20 8.22 -17.33 3.82
N LEU A 21 9.04 -16.33 4.16
CA LEU A 21 8.64 -15.19 4.97
C LEU A 21 8.70 -13.94 4.10
N THR A 22 7.60 -13.19 4.06
CA THR A 22 7.45 -11.99 3.23
C THR A 22 6.70 -10.90 3.98
N ILE A 23 6.72 -9.67 3.45
CA ILE A 23 6.02 -8.52 4.01
C ILE A 23 5.14 -7.90 2.92
N ASP A 24 3.87 -7.65 3.25
CA ASP A 24 2.89 -6.94 2.42
C ASP A 24 2.89 -7.33 0.94
N LEU A 25 2.49 -8.58 0.65
CA LEU A 25 2.22 -9.01 -0.72
C LEU A 25 1.25 -8.05 -1.41
N HIS A 26 1.59 -7.66 -2.65
CA HIS A 26 0.72 -6.81 -3.48
C HIS A 26 -0.68 -7.40 -3.67
N ALA A 27 -0.76 -8.74 -3.75
CA ALA A 27 -2.01 -9.48 -3.80
C ALA A 27 -1.91 -10.72 -2.92
N ASP A 28 -2.83 -10.88 -1.96
CA ASP A 28 -2.85 -12.03 -1.05
C ASP A 28 -2.99 -13.37 -1.79
N GLN A 29 -3.57 -13.37 -3.00
CA GLN A 29 -3.69 -14.55 -3.86
C GLN A 29 -2.34 -15.15 -4.27
N ILE A 30 -1.25 -14.36 -4.21
CA ILE A 30 0.11 -14.85 -4.49
C ILE A 30 0.50 -15.96 -3.50
N GLN A 31 -0.07 -16.00 -2.30
CA GLN A 31 0.17 -17.10 -1.35
C GLN A 31 -0.22 -18.46 -1.94
N GLY A 32 -1.32 -18.52 -2.70
CA GLY A 32 -1.75 -19.74 -3.41
C GLY A 32 -0.89 -20.11 -4.61
N PHE A 33 0.13 -19.32 -4.94
CA PHE A 33 1.12 -19.69 -5.96
C PHE A 33 2.18 -20.65 -5.41
N PHE A 34 2.31 -20.74 -4.08
CA PHE A 34 3.24 -21.65 -3.42
C PHE A 34 2.49 -22.88 -2.88
N ASN A 35 3.14 -24.03 -2.98
CA ASN A 35 2.78 -25.31 -2.35
C ASN A 35 3.46 -25.46 -0.98
N ILE A 36 4.42 -24.58 -0.67
CA ILE A 36 5.11 -24.50 0.62
C ILE A 36 4.47 -23.42 1.52
N PRO A 37 4.60 -23.52 2.85
CA PRO A 37 4.08 -22.51 3.76
C PRO A 37 4.66 -21.12 3.48
N ILE A 38 3.79 -20.11 3.52
CA ILE A 38 4.15 -18.70 3.38
C ILE A 38 3.59 -17.90 4.54
N ASP A 39 4.45 -17.14 5.19
CA ASP A 39 4.12 -16.20 6.25
C ASP A 39 4.18 -14.78 5.66
N ASN A 40 3.02 -14.14 5.46
CA ASN A 40 2.91 -12.77 4.98
C ASN A 40 2.69 -11.82 6.18
N ILE A 41 3.73 -11.11 6.58
CA ILE A 41 3.67 -10.14 7.67
C ILE A 41 3.14 -8.81 7.13
N TYR A 42 2.21 -8.16 7.85
CA TYR A 42 1.70 -6.85 7.50
C TYR A 42 2.46 -5.75 8.25
N ALA A 43 3.05 -4.78 7.55
CA ALA A 43 3.71 -3.63 8.17
C ALA A 43 2.70 -2.57 8.66
N GLN A 44 1.43 -2.69 8.25
CA GLN A 44 0.37 -1.73 8.55
C GLN A 44 0.26 -1.33 10.04
N PRO A 45 0.33 -2.25 11.03
CA PRO A 45 0.24 -1.87 12.45
C PRO A 45 1.37 -0.92 12.90
N VAL A 46 2.60 -1.13 12.41
CA VAL A 46 3.74 -0.27 12.74
C VAL A 46 3.53 1.12 12.17
N LEU A 47 3.07 1.20 10.92
CA LEU A 47 2.79 2.47 10.24
C LEU A 47 1.65 3.25 10.90
N ILE A 48 0.58 2.55 11.32
CA ILE A 48 -0.53 3.18 12.03
C ILE A 48 -0.07 3.75 13.37
N ASN A 49 0.77 3.03 14.11
CA ASN A 49 1.30 3.53 15.37
C ASN A 49 2.13 4.81 15.19
N ASP A 50 2.95 4.90 14.13
CA ASP A 50 3.68 6.12 13.79
C ASP A 50 2.73 7.29 13.49
N ILE A 51 1.67 7.04 12.73
CA ILE A 51 0.63 8.04 12.42
C ILE A 51 -0.09 8.52 13.68
N LEU A 52 -0.51 7.59 14.55
CA LEU A 52 -1.19 7.90 15.80
C LEU A 52 -0.29 8.71 16.75
N ALA A 53 1.01 8.43 16.78
CA ALA A 53 1.98 9.16 17.59
C ALA A 53 2.11 10.64 17.17
N GLN A 54 1.77 11.00 15.93
CA GLN A 54 1.75 12.39 15.49
C GLN A 54 0.56 13.19 16.07
N ASN A 55 -0.44 12.51 16.63
CA ASN A 55 -1.63 13.11 17.25
C ASN A 55 -2.34 14.15 16.37
N TYR A 56 -2.54 13.81 15.08
CA TYR A 56 -3.26 14.67 14.16
C TYR A 56 -4.75 14.72 14.47
N GLU A 57 -5.29 15.94 14.56
CA GLU A 57 -6.73 16.18 14.63
C GLU A 57 -7.31 16.38 13.23
N ASN A 58 -8.60 16.08 13.08
CA ASN A 58 -9.34 16.25 11.83
C ASN A 58 -8.68 15.54 10.62
N THR A 59 -8.33 14.27 10.81
CA THR A 59 -7.71 13.42 9.78
C THR A 59 -8.75 12.77 8.86
N VAL A 60 -8.36 12.53 7.62
CA VAL A 60 -9.07 11.71 6.65
C VAL A 60 -8.07 10.78 5.98
N VAL A 61 -8.40 9.48 5.91
CA VAL A 61 -7.57 8.51 5.19
C VAL A 61 -7.97 8.51 3.72
N VAL A 62 -7.00 8.57 2.83
CA VAL A 62 -7.21 8.70 1.39
C VAL A 62 -6.63 7.49 0.66
N SER A 63 -7.46 6.82 -0.13
CA SER A 63 -7.02 5.81 -1.09
C SER A 63 -6.65 6.49 -2.42
N PRO A 64 -5.40 6.35 -2.92
CA PRO A 64 -4.95 7.02 -4.14
C PRO A 64 -5.50 6.37 -5.43
N ASP A 65 -6.13 5.22 -5.31
CA ASP A 65 -6.94 4.57 -6.35
C ASP A 65 -8.04 3.69 -5.75
N VAL A 66 -8.81 3.03 -6.62
CA VAL A 66 -9.92 2.15 -6.24
C VAL A 66 -9.42 0.80 -5.71
N GLY A 67 -8.24 0.33 -6.14
CA GLY A 67 -7.68 -0.96 -5.72
C GLY A 67 -7.24 -0.95 -4.26
N GLY A 68 -6.68 0.17 -3.79
CA GLY A 68 -6.24 0.36 -2.41
C GLY A 68 -7.35 0.59 -1.39
N VAL A 69 -8.62 0.69 -1.81
CA VAL A 69 -9.73 1.13 -0.94
C VAL A 69 -9.93 0.21 0.27
N VAL A 70 -9.78 -1.10 0.08
CA VAL A 70 -9.92 -2.08 1.18
C VAL A 70 -8.85 -1.84 2.25
N ARG A 71 -7.61 -1.60 1.83
CA ARG A 71 -6.46 -1.32 2.71
C ARG A 71 -6.61 0.02 3.42
N ALA A 72 -6.98 1.07 2.67
CA ALA A 72 -7.24 2.39 3.21
C ALA A 72 -8.38 2.38 4.23
N ARG A 73 -9.47 1.64 3.98
CA ARG A 73 -10.57 1.46 4.93
C ARG A 73 -10.14 0.75 6.20
N ALA A 74 -9.30 -0.28 6.09
CA ALA A 74 -8.76 -0.99 7.25
C ALA A 74 -7.87 -0.07 8.10
N ALA A 75 -7.08 0.79 7.47
CA ALA A 75 -6.29 1.81 8.16
C ALA A 75 -7.18 2.86 8.84
N ALA A 76 -8.20 3.37 8.15
CA ALA A 76 -9.12 4.38 8.66
C ALA A 76 -9.78 3.98 9.99
N LYS A 77 -10.27 2.73 10.08
CA LYS A 77 -10.83 2.18 11.32
C LYS A 77 -9.86 2.18 12.50
N ARG A 78 -8.56 2.02 12.24
CA ARG A 78 -7.51 1.96 13.26
C ARG A 78 -6.94 3.33 13.59
N ILE A 79 -7.05 4.29 12.67
CA ILE A 79 -6.64 5.68 12.87
C ILE A 79 -7.85 6.46 13.42
N ASN A 80 -8.20 6.20 14.69
CA ASN A 80 -9.29 6.88 15.41
C ASN A 80 -10.65 6.90 14.68
N ASP A 81 -10.97 5.82 13.96
CA ASP A 81 -12.18 5.74 13.11
C ASP A 81 -12.34 6.93 12.14
N SER A 82 -11.22 7.36 11.55
CA SER A 82 -11.18 8.47 10.59
C SER A 82 -12.05 8.19 9.38
N ASP A 83 -12.52 9.26 8.73
CA ASP A 83 -13.23 9.13 7.47
C ASP A 83 -12.32 8.62 6.35
N LEU A 84 -12.96 8.07 5.30
CA LEU A 84 -12.31 7.57 4.10
C LEU A 84 -12.65 8.45 2.90
N ALA A 85 -11.62 8.90 2.19
CA ALA A 85 -11.75 9.48 0.86
C ALA A 85 -11.08 8.58 -0.20
N ILE A 86 -11.57 8.63 -1.43
CA ILE A 86 -11.11 7.79 -2.53
C ILE A 86 -10.86 8.68 -3.75
N ILE A 87 -9.73 8.46 -4.40
CA ILE A 87 -9.41 9.12 -5.66
C ILE A 87 -9.77 8.18 -6.82
N ASP A 88 -10.85 8.51 -7.53
CA ASP A 88 -11.28 7.80 -8.73
C ASP A 88 -10.56 8.36 -9.97
N LYS A 89 -9.69 7.53 -10.55
CA LYS A 89 -8.96 7.80 -11.79
C LYS A 89 -9.82 7.37 -12.98
N ARG A 90 -10.53 8.29 -13.62
CA ARG A 90 -11.21 8.00 -14.89
C ARG A 90 -10.32 8.41 -16.06
N ARG A 91 -10.05 7.44 -16.93
CA ARG A 91 -9.49 7.66 -18.27
C ARG A 91 -10.61 7.49 -19.30
N PRO A 92 -11.11 8.57 -19.90
CA PRO A 92 -12.15 8.47 -20.92
C PRO A 92 -11.65 7.77 -22.21
N ALA A 93 -10.34 7.84 -22.52
CA ALA A 93 -9.74 7.12 -23.64
C ALA A 93 -8.22 6.94 -23.45
N PRO A 94 -7.57 6.02 -24.20
CA PRO A 94 -6.11 5.98 -24.31
C PRO A 94 -5.58 7.34 -24.77
N ASN A 95 -4.52 7.85 -24.13
CA ASN A 95 -3.90 9.18 -24.36
C ASN A 95 -4.70 10.42 -23.93
N MET A 96 -5.84 10.29 -23.25
CA MET A 96 -6.50 11.45 -22.62
C MET A 96 -5.96 11.75 -21.22
N VAL A 97 -5.97 13.03 -20.85
CA VAL A 97 -5.61 13.52 -19.52
C VAL A 97 -6.49 12.85 -18.47
N LYS A 98 -5.87 12.34 -17.40
CA LYS A 98 -6.58 11.69 -16.28
C LYS A 98 -7.52 12.70 -15.62
N VAL A 99 -8.81 12.39 -15.59
CA VAL A 99 -9.77 13.09 -14.72
C VAL A 99 -9.73 12.38 -13.38
N MET A 100 -9.49 13.13 -12.30
CA MET A 100 -9.37 12.60 -10.95
C MET A 100 -10.47 13.20 -10.10
N ASN A 101 -11.43 12.38 -9.70
CA ASN A 101 -12.48 12.79 -8.77
C ASN A 101 -12.13 12.33 -7.36
N VAL A 102 -12.29 13.21 -6.38
CA VAL A 102 -12.20 12.86 -4.97
C VAL A 102 -13.61 12.57 -4.46
N LEU A 103 -13.82 11.36 -3.97
CA LEU A 103 -15.04 10.94 -3.27
C LEU A 103 -14.75 11.02 -1.77
N GLY A 104 -15.49 11.87 -1.04
CA GLY A 104 -15.26 12.14 0.37
C GLY A 104 -14.87 13.61 0.63
N ASP A 105 -15.01 14.05 1.87
CA ASP A 105 -14.66 15.41 2.28
C ASP A 105 -13.21 15.49 2.78
N VAL A 106 -12.43 16.35 2.15
CA VAL A 106 -11.00 16.57 2.40
C VAL A 106 -10.67 18.03 2.71
N GLU A 107 -11.66 18.93 2.63
CA GLU A 107 -11.42 20.36 2.74
C GLU A 107 -11.10 20.76 4.19
N GLY A 108 -9.98 21.46 4.40
CA GLY A 108 -9.52 21.86 5.73
C GLY A 108 -9.00 20.70 6.61
N ARG A 109 -8.94 19.48 6.07
CA ARG A 109 -8.55 18.25 6.80
C ARG A 109 -7.10 17.85 6.57
N ILE A 110 -6.58 17.00 7.45
CA ILE A 110 -5.29 16.34 7.28
C ILE A 110 -5.48 15.04 6.50
N CYS A 111 -4.97 14.98 5.28
CA CYS A 111 -5.13 13.82 4.42
C CYS A 111 -3.98 12.83 4.60
N ILE A 112 -4.29 11.58 4.94
CA ILE A 112 -3.32 10.48 5.12
C ILE A 112 -3.47 9.51 3.94
N LEU A 113 -2.50 9.53 3.02
CA LEU A 113 -2.53 8.64 1.85
C LEU A 113 -2.00 7.25 2.22
N ILE A 114 -2.80 6.21 1.95
CA ILE A 114 -2.45 4.81 2.22
C ILE A 114 -2.43 4.02 0.91
N ASP A 115 -1.29 3.40 0.61
CA ASP A 115 -1.10 2.51 -0.53
C ASP A 115 -0.26 1.28 -0.10
N ASP A 116 -0.23 0.21 -0.90
CA ASP A 116 0.74 -0.88 -0.64
C ASP A 116 2.12 -0.50 -1.09
N MET A 117 2.26 0.15 -2.25
CA MET A 117 3.57 0.41 -2.79
C MET A 117 3.71 1.73 -3.54
N VAL A 118 4.93 2.21 -3.57
CA VAL A 118 5.32 3.41 -4.31
C VAL A 118 6.40 3.01 -5.30
N ASP A 119 6.02 2.93 -6.58
CA ASP A 119 6.95 2.64 -7.67
C ASP A 119 7.59 3.96 -8.18
N THR A 120 6.90 4.66 -9.08
CA THR A 120 7.39 5.93 -9.66
C THR A 120 6.98 7.18 -8.88
N ALA A 121 6.24 7.02 -7.78
CA ALA A 121 5.57 8.08 -7.01
C ALA A 121 4.57 8.97 -7.80
N GLY A 122 4.45 8.82 -9.12
CA GLY A 122 3.58 9.67 -9.95
C GLY A 122 2.11 9.64 -9.54
N THR A 123 1.61 8.49 -9.09
CA THR A 123 0.26 8.35 -8.52
C THR A 123 0.10 9.21 -7.26
N LEU A 124 1.05 9.16 -6.33
CA LEU A 124 0.99 9.90 -5.07
C LEU A 124 1.15 11.40 -5.28
N CYS A 125 2.07 11.83 -6.15
CA CYS A 125 2.24 13.24 -6.48
C CYS A 125 0.96 13.83 -7.11
N GLN A 126 0.32 13.09 -8.02
CA GLN A 126 -0.96 13.50 -8.61
C GLN A 126 -2.05 13.59 -7.54
N ALA A 127 -2.16 12.59 -6.66
CA ALA A 127 -3.09 12.60 -5.55
C ALA A 127 -2.89 13.82 -4.63
N ALA A 128 -1.65 14.11 -4.24
CA ALA A 128 -1.30 15.24 -3.39
C ALA A 128 -1.69 16.59 -4.02
N SER A 129 -1.39 16.78 -5.32
CA SER A 129 -1.78 18.00 -6.04
C SER A 129 -3.29 18.23 -6.01
N ILE A 130 -4.08 17.18 -6.21
CA ILE A 130 -5.55 17.28 -6.22
C ILE A 130 -6.11 17.52 -4.82
N LEU A 131 -5.55 16.86 -3.80
CA LEU A 131 -5.95 17.13 -2.41
C LEU A 131 -5.68 18.59 -2.05
N LYS A 132 -4.56 19.15 -2.50
CA LYS A 132 -4.24 20.57 -2.34
C LYS A 132 -5.24 21.48 -3.06
N GLU A 133 -5.58 21.17 -4.31
CA GLU A 133 -6.61 21.91 -5.08
C GLU A 133 -7.99 21.85 -4.43
N LYS A 134 -8.30 20.75 -3.73
CA LYS A 134 -9.54 20.54 -2.97
C LYS A 134 -9.52 21.11 -1.55
N GLY A 135 -8.48 21.88 -1.20
CA GLY A 135 -8.43 22.62 0.06
C GLY A 135 -7.92 21.82 1.26
N ALA A 136 -7.22 20.70 1.07
CA ALA A 136 -6.60 19.97 2.18
C ALA A 136 -5.62 20.86 2.94
N LYS A 137 -5.76 20.92 4.27
CA LYS A 137 -4.95 21.80 5.16
C LYS A 137 -3.48 21.37 5.18
N LYS A 138 -3.26 20.07 5.21
CA LYS A 138 -1.95 19.42 5.16
C LYS A 138 -2.19 18.02 4.61
N TRP A 139 -1.35 17.57 3.70
CA TRP A 139 -1.31 16.17 3.33
C TRP A 139 -0.10 15.56 4.00
N TRP A 140 -0.35 14.48 4.74
CA TRP A 140 0.70 13.64 5.27
C TRP A 140 0.86 12.45 4.35
N HIS A 141 2.00 12.42 3.70
CA HIS A 141 2.57 11.15 3.30
C HIS A 141 3.34 10.65 4.51
N THR A 142 3.18 9.38 4.86
CA THR A 142 4.18 8.71 5.68
C THR A 142 5.51 8.77 4.91
N GLN A 143 6.26 9.86 5.09
CA GLN A 143 7.59 10.06 4.54
C GLN A 143 8.57 9.02 5.12
N HIS A 144 8.18 8.32 6.19
CA HIS A 144 8.83 7.12 6.72
C HIS A 144 8.52 5.82 5.94
N MET A 145 7.52 5.77 5.06
CA MET A 145 7.20 4.60 4.24
C MET A 145 8.15 4.46 3.03
N LEU A 146 8.79 5.55 2.58
CA LEU A 146 9.81 5.50 1.51
C LEU A 146 11.02 4.63 1.89
N CYS A 147 11.34 4.49 3.18
CA CYS A 147 12.46 3.67 3.64
C CYS A 147 12.05 2.22 3.95
N TYR A 148 10.83 2.00 4.48
CA TYR A 148 10.38 0.66 4.84
C TYR A 148 9.89 -0.18 3.65
N LEU A 149 9.40 0.45 2.59
CA LEU A 149 8.74 -0.27 1.50
C LEU A 149 9.64 -0.59 0.30
N ALA A 150 10.82 0.03 0.26
CA ALA A 150 11.93 -0.42 -0.59
C ALA A 150 12.41 -1.86 -0.24
N LEU A 151 11.91 -2.46 0.85
CA LEU A 151 12.14 -3.86 1.22
C LEU A 151 11.17 -4.88 0.58
N GLN A 152 10.32 -4.51 -0.40
CA GLN A 152 9.46 -5.49 -1.10
C GLN A 152 10.23 -6.57 -1.91
N LEU A 153 11.56 -6.59 -1.85
CA LEU A 153 12.41 -7.66 -2.37
C LEU A 153 13.21 -8.38 -1.27
N THR A 154 12.73 -8.36 -0.02
CA THR A 154 13.32 -9.19 1.04
C THR A 154 12.44 -10.42 1.25
N ILE A 155 12.52 -11.36 0.31
CA ILE A 155 12.20 -12.75 0.64
C ILE A 155 13.24 -13.13 1.69
N LEU A 156 12.86 -13.14 2.97
CA LEU A 156 13.70 -13.76 3.98
C LEU A 156 13.53 -15.27 3.78
N ILE A 157 14.26 -15.80 2.80
CA ILE A 157 14.38 -17.25 2.61
C ILE A 157 15.04 -17.72 3.90
N THR A 158 14.26 -18.36 4.75
CA THR A 158 14.84 -19.10 5.87
C THR A 158 15.51 -20.31 5.23
N LEU A 159 16.74 -20.07 4.77
CA LEU A 159 17.67 -21.09 4.33
C LEU A 159 17.80 -22.10 5.48
N LYS A 160 18.17 -23.30 5.06
CA LYS A 160 18.72 -24.45 5.78
C LYS A 160 19.88 -24.14 6.77
N LEU A 161 19.85 -22.97 7.42
CA LEU A 161 20.84 -22.37 8.32
C LEU A 161 20.49 -22.53 9.81
N MET A 162 19.36 -23.15 10.16
CA MET A 162 19.08 -23.58 11.55
C MET A 162 19.63 -24.98 11.85
N ASN A 163 20.83 -25.28 11.32
CA ASN A 163 21.63 -26.47 11.65
C ASN A 163 23.11 -26.08 11.86
N TRP A 164 23.35 -24.95 12.54
CA TRP A 164 24.55 -24.65 13.32
C TRP A 164 24.09 -23.95 14.61
#